data_AF-A0A6V7XDS8-F1
#
_entry.id   AF-A0A6V7XDS8-F1
#
_cell.length_a   1.000
_cell.length_b   1.000
_cell.length_c   1.000
_cell.angle_alpha   90.00
_cell.angle_beta   90.00
_cell.angle_gamma   90.00
#
_symmetry.space_group_name_H-M   'P 1'
#
loop_
_entity.id
_entity.type
_entity.pdbx_description
1 polymer ?
#
loop_
_entity_poly.entity_id
_entity_poly.type
_entity_poly.pdbx_seq_one_letter_code
_entity_poly.pdbx_strand_id
1 'polypeptide(L)'
;MKFKNLLIFSIVTFSFFEFSSIKSVDPSKSVVKGKVESTSHDDHKMCKCGKFSLERLTETVELTGIDGNKMNLKYTTEFSAKIGAGAYSNWENDEKFFLAIELEEDNLRNYYGKIHRGKRKERSNVKVLNKIIKGAAKALAQFHKFGGHGDVKQENFVVSRDQDSNADVINVKLIDFNLSVLYGHDHDVNGIQKYDIKDFGNMVYRLLNDHYNKAIPTLHEINFDNNSKLDRIIKACFQDESIRPIMKEIVDFLNEEIHVFKYEETHKQIENKNPRHHHEQHIKRPRHEDEQLNKRNKQNDDSKYPEAV
;
A
#
# COMPACT_ATOMS: atom_id res chain seq x y z
N MET A 1 4.43 35.24 -21.25
CA MET A 1 5.09 34.27 -20.35
C MET A 1 4.85 32.88 -20.94
N LYS A 2 5.91 32.16 -21.32
CA LYS A 2 5.80 30.85 -22.00
C LYS A 2 5.66 29.76 -20.93
N PHE A 3 4.53 29.07 -20.87
CA PHE A 3 4.44 27.78 -20.16
C PHE A 3 4.48 26.65 -21.19
N LYS A 4 5.55 25.87 -21.13
CA LYS A 4 5.73 24.59 -21.80
C LYS A 4 5.41 23.49 -20.78
N ASN A 5 4.73 22.45 -21.26
CA ASN A 5 4.59 21.12 -20.66
C ASN A 5 3.61 21.00 -19.48
N LEU A 6 2.31 20.87 -19.79
CA LEU A 6 1.34 20.23 -18.91
C LEU A 6 1.43 18.71 -19.14
N LEU A 7 1.99 17.98 -18.18
CA LEU A 7 2.08 16.52 -18.22
C LEU A 7 0.78 15.93 -17.67
N ILE A 8 -0.08 15.41 -18.55
CA ILE A 8 -1.32 14.74 -18.18
C ILE A 8 -0.98 13.29 -17.79
N PHE A 9 -1.00 12.97 -16.49
CA PHE A 9 -0.89 11.59 -16.02
C PHE A 9 -2.20 10.85 -16.27
N SER A 10 -2.18 9.89 -17.20
CA SER A 10 -3.26 8.90 -17.33
C SER A 10 -3.07 7.82 -16.27
N ILE A 11 -3.91 7.83 -15.23
CA ILE A 11 -4.04 6.70 -14.30
C ILE A 11 -4.86 5.63 -15.04
N VAL A 12 -4.20 4.55 -15.45
CA VAL A 12 -4.86 3.35 -15.98
C VAL A 12 -5.02 2.36 -14.83
N THR A 13 -6.25 2.14 -14.38
CA THR A 13 -6.56 0.97 -13.55
C THR A 13 -7.13 -0.14 -14.44
N PHE A 14 -6.57 -1.34 -14.29
CA PHE A 14 -6.94 -2.51 -15.08
C PHE A 14 -7.89 -3.40 -14.27
N SER A 15 -9.16 -3.45 -14.66
CA SER A 15 -10.04 -4.60 -14.39
C SER A 15 -10.03 -5.48 -15.64
N PHE A 16 -9.76 -6.78 -15.48
CA PHE A 16 -9.60 -7.75 -16.57
C PHE A 16 -10.74 -7.73 -17.61
N PHE A 17 -10.37 -7.58 -18.88
CA PHE A 17 -11.01 -8.20 -20.05
C PHE A 17 -9.87 -8.69 -20.97
N GLU A 18 -9.99 -9.90 -21.54
CA GLU A 18 -9.07 -10.43 -22.54
C GLU A 18 -8.99 -9.47 -23.74
N PHE A 19 -7.82 -8.91 -24.02
CA PHE A 19 -7.58 -8.13 -25.24
C PHE A 19 -6.90 -8.99 -26.30
N SER A 20 -7.66 -9.38 -27.31
CA SER A 20 -7.13 -9.63 -28.64
C SER A 20 -6.58 -8.31 -29.22
N SER A 21 -5.47 -8.42 -29.96
CA SER A 21 -4.58 -7.35 -30.41
C SER A 21 -5.28 -6.10 -30.97
N ILE A 22 -5.01 -4.92 -30.39
CA ILE A 22 -5.34 -3.63 -31.00
C ILE A 22 -4.11 -3.10 -31.75
N LYS A 23 -4.28 -2.86 -33.06
CA LYS A 23 -3.30 -2.19 -33.92
C LYS A 23 -3.22 -0.70 -33.57
N SER A 24 -2.01 -0.15 -33.60
CA SER A 24 -1.71 1.27 -33.35
C SER A 24 -2.49 2.20 -34.27
N VAL A 25 -3.13 3.24 -33.71
CA VAL A 25 -3.79 4.31 -34.46
C VAL A 25 -2.87 5.54 -34.53
N ASP A 26 -2.81 6.15 -35.71
CA ASP A 26 -2.03 7.33 -36.07
C ASP A 26 -2.54 8.60 -35.34
N PRO A 27 -1.67 9.30 -34.57
CA PRO A 27 -2.05 10.46 -33.77
C PRO A 27 -2.37 11.73 -34.58
N SER A 28 -2.22 11.71 -35.91
CA SER A 28 -2.49 12.89 -36.76
C SER A 28 -3.96 13.11 -37.11
N LYS A 29 -4.88 12.22 -36.71
CA LYS A 29 -6.29 12.26 -37.12
C LYS A 29 -7.27 12.21 -35.93
N SER A 30 -7.37 13.29 -35.14
CA SER A 30 -8.62 13.66 -34.46
C SER A 30 -8.49 14.99 -33.71
N VAL A 31 -8.88 16.08 -34.38
CA VAL A 31 -9.30 17.30 -33.69
C VAL A 31 -10.82 17.37 -33.88
N VAL A 32 -11.58 16.89 -32.90
CA VAL A 32 -13.03 17.09 -32.87
C VAL A 32 -13.29 18.35 -32.05
N LYS A 33 -13.79 19.40 -32.72
CA LYS A 33 -14.26 20.62 -32.07
C LYS A 33 -15.57 20.31 -31.33
N GLY A 34 -15.55 20.27 -30.01
CA GLY A 34 -16.76 20.26 -29.19
C GLY A 34 -17.39 21.65 -29.13
N LYS A 35 -18.72 21.73 -29.28
CA LYS A 35 -19.50 22.97 -29.21
C LYS A 35 -20.08 23.08 -27.79
N VAL A 36 -19.76 24.16 -27.08
CA VAL A 36 -20.38 24.49 -25.79
C VAL A 36 -21.70 25.19 -26.09
N GLU A 37 -22.82 24.58 -25.75
CA GLU A 37 -24.13 25.25 -25.79
C GLU A 37 -24.46 25.76 -24.39
N SER A 38 -24.35 27.08 -24.20
CA SER A 38 -24.78 27.75 -22.98
C SER A 38 -26.27 28.07 -23.09
N THR A 39 -27.09 27.46 -22.25
CA THR A 39 -28.43 27.97 -21.96
C THR A 39 -28.28 29.06 -20.89
N SER A 40 -28.46 30.33 -21.27
CA SER A 40 -28.62 31.46 -20.34
C SER A 40 -29.83 31.21 -19.44
N HIS A 41 -29.75 31.45 -18.13
CA HIS A 41 -30.85 31.91 -17.24
C HIS A 41 -30.32 32.26 -15.82
N ASP A 42 -30.77 33.44 -15.36
CA ASP A 42 -30.82 34.08 -14.02
C ASP A 42 -29.63 34.15 -13.02
N ASP A 43 -29.38 35.39 -12.58
CA ASP A 43 -28.20 35.89 -11.85
C ASP A 43 -28.29 35.86 -10.30
N HIS A 44 -29.21 35.11 -9.69
CA HIS A 44 -29.32 35.10 -8.23
C HIS A 44 -29.19 33.70 -7.62
N LYS A 45 -27.98 33.44 -7.09
CA LYS A 45 -27.63 32.36 -6.14
C LYS A 45 -27.94 30.93 -6.62
N MET A 46 -27.42 30.52 -7.78
CA MET A 46 -27.44 29.11 -8.15
C MET A 46 -26.03 28.54 -8.31
N CYS A 47 -25.84 27.36 -7.71
CA CYS A 47 -24.76 26.45 -8.09
C CYS A 47 -24.82 26.28 -9.63
N LYS A 48 -23.74 26.67 -10.33
CA LYS A 48 -23.59 26.44 -11.77
C LYS A 48 -23.33 24.95 -12.01
N CYS A 49 -24.39 24.15 -11.96
CA CYS A 49 -24.39 22.76 -12.38
C CYS A 49 -24.15 22.70 -13.89
N GLY A 50 -22.89 22.57 -14.30
CA GLY A 50 -22.50 22.26 -15.67
C GLY A 50 -22.55 20.76 -15.93
N LYS A 51 -22.91 20.36 -17.14
CA LYS A 51 -22.64 19.01 -17.64
C LYS A 51 -21.21 18.98 -18.16
N PHE A 52 -20.39 18.07 -17.65
CA PHE A 52 -19.01 17.92 -18.07
C PHE A 52 -18.85 16.62 -18.85
N SER A 53 -18.20 16.70 -20.00
CA SER A 53 -17.67 15.52 -20.69
C SER A 53 -16.26 15.29 -20.19
N LEU A 54 -16.06 14.24 -19.41
CA LEU A 54 -14.74 13.80 -19.00
C LEU A 54 -14.09 13.20 -20.26
N GLU A 55 -12.97 13.75 -20.74
CA GLU A 55 -12.37 13.49 -22.07
C GLU A 55 -12.07 12.00 -22.37
N ARG A 56 -12.19 11.12 -21.37
CA ARG A 56 -12.02 9.66 -21.50
C ARG A 56 -13.04 8.81 -20.75
N LEU A 57 -14.16 9.38 -20.33
CA LEU A 57 -15.32 8.57 -19.99
C LEU A 57 -16.29 8.61 -21.15
N THR A 58 -16.75 7.44 -21.59
CA THR A 58 -17.95 7.30 -22.41
C THR A 58 -19.22 7.73 -21.67
N GLU A 59 -19.08 8.31 -20.47
CA GLU A 59 -20.14 8.56 -19.51
C GLU A 59 -20.26 10.05 -19.24
N THR A 60 -21.50 10.52 -19.14
CA THR A 60 -21.79 11.90 -18.77
C THR A 60 -21.94 11.96 -17.25
N VAL A 61 -21.17 12.84 -16.60
CA VAL A 61 -21.30 13.11 -15.17
C VAL A 61 -21.89 14.51 -15.02
N GLU A 62 -22.99 14.60 -14.29
CA GLU A 62 -23.65 15.87 -13.97
C GLU A 62 -23.14 16.37 -12.62
N LEU A 63 -22.53 17.55 -12.60
CA LEU A 63 -22.22 18.23 -11.33
C LEU A 63 -23.52 18.79 -10.76
N THR A 64 -24.04 18.22 -9.68
CA THR A 64 -25.33 18.62 -9.09
C THR A 64 -25.19 19.65 -7.99
N GLY A 65 -23.97 19.88 -7.49
CA GLY A 65 -23.74 20.78 -6.37
C GLY A 65 -22.26 21.01 -6.06
N ILE A 66 -21.92 22.19 -5.57
CA ILE A 66 -20.67 22.45 -4.86
C ILE A 66 -21.04 22.99 -3.47
N ASP A 67 -20.58 22.31 -2.41
CA ASP A 67 -20.77 22.73 -1.02
C ASP A 67 -19.40 22.82 -0.33
N GLY A 68 -18.88 24.05 -0.23
CA GLY A 68 -17.52 24.31 0.22
C GLY A 68 -16.47 23.59 -0.63
N ASN A 69 -15.73 22.66 -0.02
CA ASN A 69 -14.69 21.85 -0.69
C ASN A 69 -15.23 20.50 -1.23
N LYS A 70 -16.55 20.29 -1.22
CA LYS A 70 -17.19 19.06 -1.70
C LYS A 70 -17.90 19.31 -3.03
N MET A 71 -17.69 18.41 -3.99
CA MET A 71 -18.47 18.37 -5.23
C MET A 71 -19.42 17.19 -5.21
N ASN A 72 -20.67 17.44 -5.56
CA ASN A 72 -21.71 16.43 -5.73
C ASN A 72 -21.80 16.09 -7.20
N LEU A 73 -21.49 14.84 -7.54
CA LEU A 73 -21.55 14.33 -8.90
C LEU A 73 -22.71 13.32 -8.99
N LYS A 74 -23.54 13.45 -10.01
CA LYS A 74 -24.60 12.50 -10.36
C LYS A 74 -24.25 11.84 -11.68
N TYR A 75 -24.13 10.52 -11.65
CA TYR A 75 -23.97 9.71 -12.84
C TYR A 75 -25.33 9.54 -13.51
N THR A 76 -25.42 9.76 -14.82
CA THR A 76 -26.70 9.73 -15.55
C THR A 76 -27.10 8.33 -16.04
N THR A 77 -26.30 7.30 -15.80
CA THR A 77 -26.54 5.90 -16.22
C THR A 77 -26.41 4.92 -15.06
N GLU A 78 -27.21 3.85 -15.08
CA GLU A 78 -27.13 2.74 -14.12
C GLU A 78 -25.80 1.99 -14.29
N PHE A 79 -24.93 2.19 -13.29
CA PHE A 79 -23.56 1.75 -13.04
C PHE A 79 -22.91 0.60 -13.84
N SER A 80 -21.69 0.92 -14.33
CA SER A 80 -20.46 0.18 -14.02
C SER A 80 -19.25 1.14 -14.02
N ALA A 81 -19.26 2.21 -13.22
CA ALA A 81 -18.22 3.25 -13.33
C ALA A 81 -16.81 2.70 -12.98
N LYS A 82 -15.91 2.71 -13.96
CA LYS A 82 -14.47 2.43 -13.84
C LYS A 82 -13.70 3.74 -14.10
N ILE A 83 -13.48 4.53 -13.04
CA ILE A 83 -12.62 5.75 -12.96
C ILE A 83 -12.88 6.88 -13.97
N GLY A 84 -13.12 8.10 -13.46
CA GLY A 84 -13.19 9.33 -14.26
C GLY A 84 -12.14 10.38 -13.88
N ALA A 85 -11.62 11.11 -14.86
CA ALA A 85 -10.73 12.26 -14.61
C ALA A 85 -11.29 13.50 -15.31
N GLY A 86 -11.31 14.64 -14.62
CA GLY A 86 -11.85 15.90 -15.11
C GLY A 86 -11.04 17.10 -14.66
N ALA A 87 -10.94 18.11 -15.52
CA ALA A 87 -10.34 19.40 -15.19
C ALA A 87 -11.44 20.47 -15.14
N TYR A 88 -11.37 21.37 -14.18
CA TYR A 88 -12.20 22.57 -14.13
C TYR A 88 -11.30 23.80 -13.98
N SER A 89 -11.45 24.75 -14.89
CA SER A 89 -10.90 26.09 -14.74
C SER A 89 -11.99 27.02 -14.21
N ASN A 90 -11.75 27.65 -13.06
CA ASN A 90 -12.58 28.77 -12.64
C ASN A 90 -12.09 30.05 -13.34
N TRP A 91 -12.98 31.06 -13.46
CA TRP A 91 -12.65 32.37 -14.04
C TRP A 91 -11.52 33.14 -13.33
N GLU A 92 -11.03 32.67 -12.17
CA GLU A 92 -10.00 33.33 -11.35
C GLU A 92 -8.58 32.72 -11.47
N ASN A 93 -8.23 32.06 -12.58
CA ASN A 93 -6.87 31.56 -12.91
C ASN A 93 -6.32 30.38 -12.07
N ASP A 94 -7.04 29.83 -11.09
CA ASP A 94 -6.66 28.57 -10.44
C ASP A 94 -7.28 27.39 -11.19
N GLU A 95 -6.47 26.74 -12.05
CA GLU A 95 -6.84 25.45 -12.63
C GLU A 95 -6.88 24.38 -11.54
N LYS A 96 -8.06 23.80 -11.32
CA LYS A 96 -8.23 22.68 -10.38
C LYS A 96 -8.41 21.39 -11.15
N PHE A 97 -7.57 20.42 -10.84
CA PHE A 97 -7.70 19.06 -11.35
C PHE A 97 -8.51 18.21 -10.38
N PHE A 98 -9.46 17.45 -10.90
CA PHE A 98 -10.29 16.55 -10.11
C PHE A 98 -10.21 15.13 -10.66
N LEU A 99 -9.94 14.20 -9.76
CA LEU A 99 -9.95 12.78 -10.07
C LEU A 99 -11.13 12.14 -9.32
N ALA A 100 -12.05 11.55 -10.07
CA ALA A 100 -13.15 10.76 -9.52
C ALA A 100 -12.75 9.28 -9.54
N ILE A 101 -12.40 8.76 -8.37
CA ILE A 101 -12.05 7.36 -8.16
C ILE A 101 -13.18 6.61 -7.45
N GLU A 102 -13.16 5.28 -7.60
CA GLU A 102 -14.05 4.39 -6.86
C GLU A 102 -13.87 4.60 -5.35
N LEU A 103 -14.99 4.66 -4.63
CA LEU A 103 -14.98 4.89 -3.19
C LEU A 103 -14.86 3.56 -2.45
N GLU A 104 -13.76 3.40 -1.70
CA GLU A 104 -13.46 2.18 -0.94
C GLU A 104 -13.87 2.27 0.53
N GLU A 105 -13.42 1.32 1.35
CA GLU A 105 -13.51 1.37 2.81
C GLU A 105 -12.30 2.09 3.44
N ASP A 106 -11.91 1.69 4.64
CA ASP A 106 -10.75 2.24 5.34
C ASP A 106 -9.42 1.81 4.68
N ASN A 107 -8.39 2.62 4.88
CA ASN A 107 -7.02 2.16 4.67
C ASN A 107 -6.62 1.06 5.67
N LEU A 108 -5.58 0.29 5.34
CA LEU A 108 -5.16 -0.87 6.15
C LEU A 108 -4.80 -0.51 7.58
N ARG A 109 -4.25 0.69 7.83
CA ARG A 109 -3.98 1.17 9.19
C ARG A 109 -5.24 1.22 10.04
N ASN A 110 -6.25 1.90 9.53
CA ASN A 110 -7.50 2.11 10.25
C ASN A 110 -8.29 0.80 10.32
N TYR A 111 -8.36 0.05 9.23
CA TYR A 111 -9.04 -1.23 9.15
C TYR A 111 -8.48 -2.23 10.18
N TYR A 112 -7.17 -2.47 10.16
CA TYR A 112 -6.54 -3.40 11.08
C TYR A 112 -6.61 -2.90 12.53
N GLY A 113 -6.43 -1.59 12.75
CA GLY A 113 -6.56 -0.98 14.07
C GLY A 113 -7.92 -1.19 14.72
N LYS A 114 -9.02 -1.13 13.95
CA LYS A 114 -10.39 -1.42 14.43
C LYS A 114 -10.52 -2.88 14.87
N ILE A 115 -9.96 -3.82 14.11
CA ILE A 115 -10.00 -5.26 14.42
C ILE A 115 -9.16 -5.57 15.67
N HIS A 116 -7.96 -4.98 15.76
CA HIS A 116 -7.03 -5.21 16.85
C HIS A 116 -7.58 -4.70 18.19
N ARG A 117 -8.13 -3.49 18.23
CA ARG A 117 -8.72 -2.90 19.45
C ARG A 117 -9.97 -3.64 19.95
N GLY A 118 -10.66 -4.35 19.07
CA GLY A 118 -11.91 -5.03 19.39
C GLY A 118 -11.78 -6.43 20.00
N LYS A 119 -10.60 -7.06 20.04
CA LYS A 119 -10.47 -8.50 20.41
C LYS A 119 -9.31 -8.80 21.37
N ARG A 120 -9.63 -9.47 22.48
CA ARG A 120 -8.68 -10.03 23.49
C ARG A 120 -7.89 -11.28 23.03
N LYS A 121 -8.04 -11.77 21.78
CA LYS A 121 -7.44 -13.04 21.33
C LYS A 121 -6.40 -12.86 20.20
N GLU A 122 -5.14 -12.82 20.61
CA GLU A 122 -3.92 -12.67 19.79
C GLU A 122 -3.86 -13.59 18.55
N ARG A 123 -4.19 -14.89 18.69
CA ARG A 123 -4.18 -15.85 17.56
C ARG A 123 -5.14 -15.51 16.43
N SER A 124 -6.28 -14.86 16.73
CA SER A 124 -7.25 -14.51 15.69
C SER A 124 -6.77 -13.33 14.83
N ASN A 125 -5.92 -12.47 15.39
CA ASN A 125 -5.39 -11.29 14.71
C ASN A 125 -4.33 -11.67 13.67
N VAL A 126 -3.54 -12.73 13.91
CA VAL A 126 -2.55 -13.23 12.94
C VAL A 126 -3.22 -13.81 11.69
N LYS A 127 -4.33 -14.54 11.83
CA LYS A 127 -5.06 -15.08 10.68
C LYS A 127 -5.61 -13.97 9.79
N VAL A 128 -6.22 -12.94 10.40
CA VAL A 128 -6.73 -11.77 9.66
C VAL A 128 -5.58 -11.01 9.00
N LEU A 129 -4.48 -10.81 9.73
CA LEU A 129 -3.30 -10.14 9.19
C LEU A 129 -2.74 -10.88 7.97
N ASN A 130 -2.65 -12.21 8.00
CA ASN A 130 -2.24 -12.99 6.83
C ASN A 130 -3.14 -12.71 5.60
N LYS A 131 -4.47 -12.61 5.79
CA LYS A 131 -5.39 -12.28 4.69
C LYS A 131 -5.15 -10.86 4.14
N ILE A 132 -4.89 -9.89 5.02
CA ILE A 132 -4.57 -8.50 4.66
C ILE A 132 -3.27 -8.45 3.86
N ILE A 133 -2.21 -9.08 4.37
CA ILE A 133 -0.89 -9.09 3.72
C ILE A 133 -0.98 -9.77 2.35
N LYS A 134 -1.76 -10.85 2.23
CA LYS A 134 -2.04 -11.51 0.94
C LYS A 134 -2.72 -10.57 -0.06
N GLY A 135 -3.70 -9.78 0.39
CA GLY A 135 -4.38 -8.79 -0.46
C GLY A 135 -3.44 -7.68 -0.93
N ALA A 136 -2.72 -7.06 0.00
CA ALA A 136 -1.78 -5.99 -0.29
C ALA A 136 -0.64 -6.46 -1.22
N ALA A 137 -0.11 -7.67 -0.98
CA ALA A 137 0.92 -8.26 -1.84
C ALA A 137 0.42 -8.44 -3.28
N LYS A 138 -0.82 -8.93 -3.46
CA LYS A 138 -1.42 -9.09 -4.79
C LYS A 138 -1.59 -7.75 -5.51
N ALA A 139 -2.08 -6.72 -4.82
CA ALA A 139 -2.27 -5.38 -5.38
C ALA A 139 -0.92 -4.77 -5.84
N LEU A 140 0.11 -4.84 -4.99
CA LEU A 140 1.43 -4.32 -5.34
C LEU A 140 2.11 -5.14 -6.44
N ALA A 141 2.00 -6.47 -6.40
CA ALA A 141 2.51 -7.34 -7.46
C ALA A 141 1.83 -7.09 -8.82
N GLN A 142 0.54 -6.74 -8.82
CA GLN A 142 -0.17 -6.33 -10.03
C GLN A 142 0.42 -5.04 -10.59
N PHE A 143 0.68 -4.04 -9.74
CA PHE A 143 1.26 -2.77 -10.18
C PHE A 143 2.70 -2.89 -10.65
N HIS A 144 3.49 -3.79 -10.04
CA HIS A 144 4.87 -4.11 -10.45
C HIS A 144 5.00 -4.67 -11.86
N LYS A 145 3.91 -5.03 -12.53
CA LYS A 145 3.92 -5.35 -13.97
C LYS A 145 4.12 -4.10 -14.85
N PHE A 146 3.89 -2.91 -14.31
CA PHE A 146 3.83 -1.65 -15.05
C PHE A 146 4.79 -0.58 -14.50
N GLY A 147 5.18 -0.66 -13.23
CA GLY A 147 6.02 0.36 -12.60
C GLY A 147 6.44 0.03 -11.17
N GLY A 148 7.03 1.01 -10.48
CA GLY A 148 7.28 1.02 -9.05
C GLY A 148 6.46 2.11 -8.37
N HIS A 149 5.97 1.88 -7.14
CA HIS A 149 5.06 2.77 -6.44
C HIS A 149 5.77 3.94 -5.74
N GLY A 150 6.90 3.67 -5.09
CA GLY A 150 7.74 4.66 -4.42
C GLY A 150 7.22 5.18 -3.07
N ASP A 151 6.10 4.66 -2.57
CA ASP A 151 5.48 5.07 -1.29
C ASP A 151 4.61 3.96 -0.69
N VAL A 152 5.21 2.77 -0.51
CA VAL A 152 4.47 1.61 0.00
C VAL A 152 4.29 1.74 1.52
N LYS A 153 3.06 2.00 1.97
CA LYS A 153 2.69 2.10 3.39
C LYS A 153 1.24 1.74 3.60
N GLN A 154 0.86 1.33 4.82
CA GLN A 154 -0.50 0.89 5.15
C GLN A 154 -1.61 1.91 4.85
N GLU A 155 -1.29 3.20 4.77
CA GLU A 155 -2.21 4.27 4.40
C GLU A 155 -2.56 4.28 2.91
N ASN A 156 -1.66 3.76 2.06
CA ASN A 156 -1.79 3.74 0.59
C ASN A 156 -2.45 2.44 0.08
N PHE A 157 -2.98 1.63 0.99
CA PHE A 157 -3.78 0.46 0.67
C PHE A 157 -5.15 0.59 1.32
N VAL A 158 -6.20 0.40 0.53
CA VAL A 158 -7.60 0.50 0.98
C VAL A 158 -8.32 -0.82 0.80
N VAL A 159 -9.21 -1.14 1.74
CA VAL A 159 -10.02 -2.37 1.67
C VAL A 159 -11.16 -2.15 0.68
N SER A 160 -11.29 -3.07 -0.28
CA SER A 160 -12.36 -3.05 -1.27
C SER A 160 -13.73 -3.17 -0.60
N ARG A 161 -14.77 -2.51 -1.11
CA ARG A 161 -16.15 -2.78 -0.64
C ARG A 161 -16.65 -4.16 -1.07
N ASP A 162 -16.15 -4.63 -2.21
CA ASP A 162 -16.44 -5.97 -2.73
C ASP A 162 -15.58 -7.01 -2.02
N GLN A 163 -15.99 -7.39 -0.81
CA GLN A 163 -15.40 -8.48 -0.04
C GLN A 163 -16.22 -9.76 -0.20
N ASP A 164 -15.52 -10.89 -0.38
CA ASP A 164 -16.10 -12.20 -0.14
C ASP A 164 -15.76 -12.64 1.29
N SER A 165 -16.78 -12.79 2.14
CA SER A 165 -16.61 -13.18 3.54
C SER A 165 -15.93 -14.54 3.72
N ASN A 166 -16.02 -15.42 2.72
CA ASN A 166 -15.43 -16.76 2.73
C ASN A 166 -14.02 -16.80 2.14
N ALA A 167 -13.56 -15.71 1.50
CA ALA A 167 -12.26 -15.69 0.86
C ALA A 167 -11.11 -15.84 1.86
N ASP A 168 -10.04 -16.50 1.41
CA ASP A 168 -8.78 -16.63 2.13
C ASP A 168 -7.90 -15.36 2.02
N VAL A 169 -8.41 -14.33 1.36
CA VAL A 169 -7.77 -13.04 1.11
C VAL A 169 -8.76 -11.91 1.40
N ILE A 170 -8.25 -10.79 1.93
CA ILE A 170 -9.02 -9.55 1.97
C ILE A 170 -8.68 -8.77 0.70
N ASN A 171 -9.69 -8.36 -0.06
CA ASN A 171 -9.46 -7.62 -1.29
C ASN A 171 -8.98 -6.21 -0.94
N VAL A 172 -7.81 -5.84 -1.44
CA VAL A 172 -7.14 -4.57 -1.17
C VAL A 172 -6.81 -3.90 -2.49
N LYS A 173 -6.95 -2.58 -2.56
CA LYS A 173 -6.54 -1.75 -3.70
C LYS A 173 -5.41 -0.81 -3.28
N LEU A 174 -4.48 -0.59 -4.20
CA LEU A 174 -3.36 0.34 -4.05
C LEU A 174 -3.78 1.73 -4.54
N ILE A 175 -3.45 2.77 -3.78
CA ILE A 175 -3.80 4.17 -4.06
C ILE A 175 -2.59 5.08 -3.84
N ASP A 176 -2.73 6.38 -4.17
CA ASP A 176 -1.69 7.41 -3.97
C ASP A 176 -0.42 7.19 -4.82
N PHE A 177 -0.59 7.21 -6.14
CA PHE A 177 0.47 6.97 -7.13
C PHE A 177 1.36 8.22 -7.38
N ASN A 178 1.41 9.18 -6.47
CA ASN A 178 2.12 10.45 -6.68
C ASN A 178 3.64 10.30 -6.80
N LEU A 179 4.22 9.25 -6.19
CA LEU A 179 5.64 8.92 -6.28
C LEU A 179 5.92 7.75 -7.23
N SER A 180 4.90 7.30 -7.96
CA SER A 180 5.04 6.16 -8.85
C SER A 180 5.85 6.48 -10.09
N VAL A 181 6.57 5.48 -10.56
CA VAL A 181 7.40 5.52 -11.75
C VAL A 181 7.02 4.37 -12.67
N LEU A 182 6.76 4.67 -13.95
CA LEU A 182 6.29 3.70 -14.94
C LEU A 182 7.44 3.21 -15.84
N TYR A 183 7.34 1.96 -16.31
CA TYR A 183 8.25 1.46 -17.34
C TYR A 183 8.20 2.33 -18.61
N GLY A 184 9.36 2.49 -19.25
CA GLY A 184 9.50 3.25 -20.50
C GLY A 184 9.64 4.76 -20.32
N HIS A 185 9.42 5.28 -19.12
CA HIS A 185 9.67 6.69 -18.79
C HIS A 185 10.98 6.90 -18.03
N ASP A 186 11.35 5.98 -17.14
CA ASP A 186 12.56 6.06 -16.32
C ASP A 186 13.40 4.77 -16.37
N HIS A 187 14.71 4.93 -16.22
CA HIS A 187 15.67 3.84 -16.35
C HIS A 187 15.80 2.97 -15.09
N ASP A 188 15.26 3.38 -13.93
CA ASP A 188 15.47 2.71 -12.63
C ASP A 188 14.18 2.19 -11.97
N VAL A 189 13.23 1.68 -12.77
CA VAL A 189 12.01 1.06 -12.22
C VAL A 189 12.36 -0.16 -11.35
N ASN A 190 13.40 -0.91 -11.70
CA ASN A 190 13.80 -2.10 -10.95
C ASN A 190 14.29 -1.75 -9.54
N GLY A 191 15.10 -0.68 -9.39
CA GLY A 191 15.51 -0.19 -8.09
C GLY A 191 14.31 0.23 -7.24
N ILE A 192 13.36 0.98 -7.81
CA ILE A 192 12.14 1.42 -7.12
C ILE A 192 11.30 0.22 -6.67
N GLN A 193 11.11 -0.79 -7.51
CA GLN A 193 10.39 -2.01 -7.10
C GLN A 193 11.09 -2.73 -5.93
N LYS A 194 12.42 -2.73 -5.89
CA LYS A 194 13.15 -3.28 -4.76
C LYS A 194 12.96 -2.43 -3.50
N TYR A 195 12.86 -1.11 -3.60
CA TYR A 195 12.50 -0.24 -2.47
C TYR A 195 11.07 -0.50 -1.99
N ASP A 196 10.11 -0.61 -2.91
CA ASP A 196 8.71 -0.97 -2.59
C ASP A 196 8.61 -2.26 -1.77
N ILE A 197 9.44 -3.26 -2.07
CA ILE A 197 9.45 -4.54 -1.37
C ILE A 197 9.99 -4.39 0.05
N LYS A 198 11.03 -3.57 0.24
CA LYS A 198 11.53 -3.25 1.57
C LYS A 198 10.46 -2.52 2.39
N ASP A 199 9.78 -1.55 1.78
CA ASP A 199 8.70 -0.79 2.40
C ASP A 199 7.44 -1.63 2.66
N PHE A 200 7.17 -2.61 1.81
CA PHE A 200 6.18 -3.64 2.08
C PHE A 200 6.53 -4.42 3.37
N GLY A 201 7.79 -4.84 3.52
CA GLY A 201 8.30 -5.44 4.76
C GLY A 201 8.12 -4.54 5.99
N ASN A 202 8.42 -3.24 5.85
CA ASN A 202 8.20 -2.23 6.90
C ASN A 202 6.73 -2.16 7.31
N MET A 203 5.83 -2.14 6.34
CA MET A 203 4.38 -2.14 6.56
C MET A 203 3.94 -3.39 7.31
N VAL A 204 4.38 -4.59 6.89
CA VAL A 204 4.05 -5.86 7.59
C VAL A 204 4.53 -5.82 9.03
N TYR A 205 5.77 -5.37 9.26
CA TYR A 205 6.35 -5.24 10.60
C TYR A 205 5.52 -4.31 11.51
N ARG A 206 5.11 -3.14 10.99
CA ARG A 206 4.32 -2.16 11.74
C ARG A 206 2.94 -2.71 12.11
N LEU A 207 2.28 -3.39 11.18
CA LEU A 207 0.99 -4.04 11.42
C LEU A 207 1.10 -5.16 12.46
N LEU A 208 2.18 -5.96 12.43
CA LEU A 208 2.37 -7.08 13.36
C LEU A 208 2.62 -6.62 14.81
N ASN A 209 3.34 -5.51 15.00
CA ASN A 209 3.80 -5.08 16.33
C ASN A 209 2.96 -3.95 16.95
N ASP A 210 1.90 -3.48 16.27
CA ASP A 210 1.08 -2.33 16.69
C ASP A 210 1.93 -1.07 17.04
N HIS A 211 3.10 -0.96 16.41
CA HIS A 211 4.13 0.03 16.74
C HIS A 211 4.26 1.06 15.62
N TYR A 212 3.18 1.80 15.36
CA TYR A 212 3.14 2.82 14.30
C TYR A 212 4.18 3.93 14.46
N ASN A 213 4.64 4.18 15.69
CA ASN A 213 5.56 5.27 16.03
C ASN A 213 6.97 4.82 16.39
N LYS A 214 7.27 3.50 16.44
CA LYS A 214 8.64 3.07 16.72
C LYS A 214 9.50 3.16 15.46
N ALA A 215 10.78 3.44 15.67
CA ALA A 215 11.78 3.33 14.61
C ALA A 215 11.73 1.92 13.99
N ILE A 216 11.91 1.86 12.68
CA ILE A 216 11.98 0.59 11.96
C ILE A 216 13.27 -0.11 12.40
N PRO A 217 13.20 -1.37 12.86
CA PRO A 217 14.38 -2.09 13.25
C PRO A 217 15.29 -2.36 12.04
N THR A 218 16.58 -2.32 12.26
CA THR A 218 17.59 -2.91 11.38
C THR A 218 17.40 -4.43 11.33
N LEU A 219 17.91 -5.08 10.28
CA LEU A 219 17.79 -6.55 10.12
C LEU A 219 18.29 -7.32 11.36
N HIS A 220 19.30 -6.81 12.06
CA HIS A 220 19.84 -7.41 13.29
C HIS A 220 18.95 -7.23 14.52
N GLU A 221 18.10 -6.20 14.54
CA GLU A 221 17.15 -5.94 15.63
C GLU A 221 15.85 -6.73 15.48
N ILE A 222 15.62 -7.32 14.30
CA ILE A 222 14.48 -8.17 14.01
C ILE A 222 14.70 -9.55 14.66
N ASN A 223 14.52 -9.63 15.97
CA ASN A 223 14.57 -10.88 16.72
C ASN A 223 13.21 -11.61 16.66
N PHE A 224 12.94 -12.26 15.53
CA PHE A 224 11.78 -13.15 15.40
C PHE A 224 12.15 -14.57 15.80
N ASP A 225 11.72 -14.96 16.99
CA ASP A 225 11.90 -16.30 17.56
C ASP A 225 10.98 -17.36 16.90
N ASN A 226 9.99 -16.94 16.10
CA ASN A 226 8.81 -17.78 15.85
C ASN A 226 8.69 -18.42 14.46
N ASN A 227 9.69 -18.29 13.57
CA ASN A 227 9.65 -18.86 12.20
C ASN A 227 8.30 -18.68 11.49
N SER A 228 7.57 -17.62 11.82
CA SER A 228 6.21 -17.45 11.34
C SER A 228 6.23 -17.10 9.85
N LYS A 229 5.13 -17.37 9.13
CA LYS A 229 5.02 -17.00 7.71
C LYS A 229 5.30 -15.50 7.50
N LEU A 230 4.80 -14.64 8.40
CA LEU A 230 5.02 -13.19 8.34
C LEU A 230 6.45 -12.79 8.69
N ASP A 231 7.06 -13.44 9.67
CA ASP A 231 8.46 -13.18 10.06
C ASP A 231 9.41 -13.47 8.90
N ARG A 232 9.15 -14.56 8.18
CA ARG A 232 9.93 -14.94 6.99
C ARG A 232 9.76 -13.94 5.85
N ILE A 233 8.55 -13.43 5.63
CA ILE A 233 8.31 -12.35 4.65
C ILE A 233 9.07 -11.08 5.04
N ILE A 234 8.99 -10.66 6.31
CA ILE A 234 9.72 -9.48 6.80
C ILE A 234 11.22 -9.69 6.57
N LYS A 235 11.79 -10.82 7.04
CA LYS A 235 13.21 -11.13 6.82
C LYS A 235 13.58 -11.10 5.34
N ALA A 236 12.75 -11.66 4.45
CA ALA A 236 12.97 -11.62 3.00
C ALA A 236 13.01 -10.18 2.45
N CYS A 237 12.09 -9.32 2.88
CA CYS A 237 11.99 -7.93 2.41
C CYS A 237 13.20 -7.07 2.81
N PHE A 238 13.83 -7.39 3.96
CA PHE A 238 14.99 -6.66 4.48
C PHE A 238 16.35 -7.21 3.99
N GLN A 239 16.36 -8.21 3.12
CA GLN A 239 17.61 -8.70 2.52
C GLN A 239 18.22 -7.66 1.59
N ASP A 240 19.51 -7.89 1.27
CA ASP A 240 20.22 -7.16 0.22
C ASP A 240 19.47 -7.23 -1.11
N GLU A 241 19.58 -6.18 -1.93
CA GLU A 241 18.79 -6.02 -3.16
C GLU A 241 18.90 -7.21 -4.13
N SER A 242 20.09 -7.83 -4.20
CA SER A 242 20.42 -8.96 -5.08
C SER A 242 19.72 -10.28 -4.70
N ILE A 243 19.27 -10.41 -3.45
CA ILE A 243 18.61 -11.60 -2.91
C ILE A 243 17.22 -11.31 -2.32
N ARG A 244 16.84 -10.03 -2.19
CA ARG A 244 15.47 -9.60 -1.88
C ARG A 244 14.53 -10.16 -2.94
N PRO A 245 13.37 -10.73 -2.56
CA PRO A 245 12.44 -11.28 -3.53
C PRO A 245 11.90 -10.20 -4.48
N ILE A 246 11.17 -10.60 -5.50
CA ILE A 246 10.19 -9.76 -6.19
C ILE A 246 8.80 -9.94 -5.56
N MET A 247 7.87 -9.00 -5.76
CA MET A 247 6.52 -9.12 -5.17
C MET A 247 5.77 -10.39 -5.60
N LYS A 248 6.03 -10.90 -6.81
CA LYS A 248 5.47 -12.18 -7.26
C LYS A 248 5.87 -13.34 -6.32
N GLU A 249 7.14 -13.44 -5.95
CA GLU A 249 7.61 -14.51 -5.06
C GLU A 249 6.99 -14.41 -3.66
N ILE A 250 6.74 -13.20 -3.16
CA ILE A 250 6.00 -13.01 -1.90
C ILE A 250 4.55 -13.53 -2.03
N VAL A 251 3.88 -13.25 -3.16
CA VAL A 251 2.54 -13.77 -3.44
C VAL A 251 2.55 -15.30 -3.53
N ASP A 252 3.50 -15.87 -4.29
CA ASP A 252 3.67 -17.31 -4.45
C ASP A 252 3.90 -17.99 -3.07
N PHE A 253 4.71 -17.37 -2.20
CA PHE A 253 4.96 -17.86 -0.84
C PHE A 253 3.72 -17.82 0.04
N LEU A 254 2.93 -16.74 -0.04
CA LEU A 254 1.66 -16.60 0.67
C LEU A 254 0.60 -17.60 0.18
N ASN A 255 0.66 -17.98 -1.09
CA ASN A 255 -0.16 -19.03 -1.71
C ASN A 255 0.37 -20.45 -1.48
N GLU A 256 1.54 -20.61 -0.87
CA GLU A 256 2.20 -21.91 -0.66
C GLU A 256 2.65 -22.59 -1.96
N GLU A 257 2.84 -21.81 -3.03
CA GLU A 257 3.42 -22.25 -4.31
C GLU A 257 4.95 -22.36 -4.22
N ILE A 258 5.56 -21.54 -3.36
CA ILE A 258 6.95 -21.71 -2.92
C ILE A 258 7.00 -21.82 -1.41
N HIS A 259 7.95 -22.61 -0.91
CA HIS A 259 8.09 -22.87 0.52
C HIS A 259 9.31 -22.22 1.14
N VAL A 260 10.25 -21.72 0.34
CA VAL A 260 11.56 -21.21 0.75
C VAL A 260 11.92 -20.00 -0.11
N PHE A 261 12.48 -18.97 0.51
CA PHE A 261 13.06 -17.83 -0.22
C PHE A 261 14.55 -18.07 -0.50
N LYS A 262 15.07 -17.46 -1.56
CA LYS A 262 16.48 -17.55 -1.97
C LYS A 262 17.49 -17.24 -0.84
N TYR A 263 17.16 -16.29 0.04
CA TYR A 263 18.05 -15.95 1.16
C TYR A 263 18.18 -17.11 2.17
N GLU A 264 17.11 -17.86 2.40
CA GLU A 264 17.10 -19.01 3.32
C GLU A 264 17.93 -20.16 2.77
N GLU A 265 17.94 -20.36 1.45
CA GLU A 265 18.82 -21.34 0.80
C GLU A 265 20.29 -20.94 0.95
N THR A 266 20.58 -19.65 0.80
CA THR A 266 21.94 -19.12 0.92
C THR A 266 22.50 -19.31 2.33
N HIS A 267 21.70 -19.03 3.36
CA HIS A 267 22.08 -19.28 4.76
C HIS A 267 22.36 -20.77 5.03
N LYS A 268 21.50 -21.68 4.58
CA LYS A 268 21.71 -23.13 4.74
C LYS A 268 23.01 -23.61 4.09
N GLN A 269 23.39 -23.06 2.94
CA GLN A 269 24.65 -23.41 2.28
C GLN A 269 25.87 -22.93 3.08
N ILE A 270 25.79 -21.76 3.72
CA ILE A 270 26.86 -21.23 4.58
C ILE A 270 26.99 -22.09 5.83
N GLU A 271 25.88 -22.44 6.48
CA GLU A 271 25.83 -23.31 7.66
C GLU A 271 26.45 -24.69 7.37
N ASN A 272 26.09 -25.29 6.23
CA ASN A 272 26.64 -26.59 5.81
C ASN A 272 28.13 -26.55 5.48
N LYS A 273 28.64 -25.41 5.00
CA LYS A 273 30.08 -25.22 4.70
C LYS A 273 30.91 -24.96 5.97
N ASN A 274 30.29 -24.52 7.06
CA ASN A 274 31.01 -24.19 8.29
C ASN A 274 30.33 -24.75 9.56
N PRO A 275 30.22 -26.09 9.70
CA PRO A 275 29.52 -26.71 10.82
C PRO A 275 30.18 -26.44 12.19
N ARG A 276 31.43 -25.94 12.22
CA ARG A 276 32.19 -25.70 13.45
C ARG A 276 31.83 -24.40 14.17
N HIS A 277 31.26 -23.39 13.49
CA HIS A 277 30.95 -22.10 14.14
C HIS A 277 29.62 -22.08 14.92
N HIS A 278 28.69 -22.99 14.65
CA HIS A 278 27.41 -23.01 15.39
C HIS A 278 27.49 -23.71 16.75
N HIS A 279 28.52 -24.52 17.00
CA HIS A 279 28.65 -25.21 18.29
C HIS A 279 29.14 -24.27 19.41
N GLU A 280 29.81 -23.15 19.08
CA GLU A 280 30.35 -22.22 20.08
C GLU A 280 29.38 -21.12 20.50
N GLN A 281 28.37 -20.74 19.68
CA GLN A 281 27.43 -19.68 20.05
C GLN A 281 26.32 -20.11 21.03
N HIS A 282 26.10 -21.41 21.21
CA HIS A 282 25.18 -21.93 22.24
C HIS A 282 25.88 -22.38 23.52
N ILE A 283 27.21 -22.34 23.59
CA ILE A 283 27.96 -22.75 24.78
C ILE A 283 28.39 -21.49 25.57
N LYS A 284 27.61 -21.24 26.63
CA LYS A 284 27.87 -20.33 27.79
C LYS A 284 27.52 -18.85 27.59
N ARG A 285 26.26 -18.50 27.90
CA ARG A 285 26.05 -17.34 28.80
C ARG A 285 26.68 -17.72 30.16
N PRO A 286 27.64 -16.95 30.68
CA PRO A 286 28.16 -17.19 32.03
C PRO A 286 27.01 -17.06 33.02
N ARG A 287 26.75 -18.10 33.83
CA ARG A 287 25.78 -18.06 34.95
C ARG A 287 26.04 -16.95 35.98
N HIS A 288 27.11 -16.17 35.84
CA HIS A 288 27.49 -15.13 36.78
C HIS A 288 26.72 -13.81 36.64
N GLU A 289 26.07 -13.53 35.51
CA GLU A 289 25.32 -12.27 35.34
C GLU A 289 23.90 -12.34 35.93
N ASP A 290 23.25 -13.51 35.90
CA ASP A 290 21.91 -13.70 36.46
C ASP A 290 21.89 -13.64 38.01
N GLU A 291 23.02 -13.97 38.67
CA GLU A 291 23.15 -13.80 40.13
C GLU A 291 23.34 -12.35 40.57
N GLN A 292 23.88 -11.47 39.70
CA GLN A 292 24.03 -10.05 40.05
C GLN A 292 22.76 -9.24 39.80
N LEU A 293 21.94 -9.61 38.81
CA LEU A 293 20.65 -8.96 38.56
C LEU A 293 19.64 -9.22 39.71
N ASN A 294 19.65 -10.43 40.27
CA ASN A 294 18.79 -10.78 41.42
C ASN A 294 19.23 -10.13 42.74
N LYS A 295 20.50 -9.76 42.90
CA LYS A 295 20.98 -9.04 44.11
C LYS A 295 20.61 -7.56 44.10
N ARG A 296 20.53 -6.90 42.93
CA ARG A 296 20.12 -5.49 42.83
C ARG A 296 18.63 -5.27 43.06
N ASN A 297 17.77 -6.20 42.68
CA ASN A 297 16.33 -6.06 42.88
C ASN A 297 15.89 -6.27 44.33
N LYS A 298 16.69 -6.94 45.17
CA LYS A 298 16.41 -7.12 46.60
C LYS A 298 16.78 -5.91 47.48
N GLN A 299 17.51 -4.92 46.97
CA GLN A 299 17.91 -3.75 47.75
C GLN A 299 17.00 -2.52 47.57
N ASN A 300 16.03 -2.56 46.66
CA ASN A 300 15.16 -1.41 46.36
C ASN A 300 13.76 -1.48 46.97
N ASP A 301 13.42 -2.53 47.73
CA ASP A 301 12.07 -2.71 48.30
C ASP A 301 11.91 -2.20 49.75
N ASP A 302 13.00 -1.87 50.45
CA ASP A 302 12.95 -1.52 51.88
C ASP A 302 12.95 -0.01 52.19
N SER A 303 12.75 0.87 51.19
CA SER A 303 12.66 2.31 51.48
C SER A 303 11.57 3.01 50.66
N LYS A 304 10.38 3.15 51.26
CA LYS A 304 9.59 4.40 51.29
C LYS A 304 8.16 4.13 51.76
N TYR A 305 7.89 4.41 53.04
CA TYR A 305 6.72 5.19 53.48
C TYR A 305 7.02 5.68 54.90
N PRO A 306 7.23 6.99 55.14
CA PRO A 306 7.00 7.54 56.47
C PRO A 306 5.50 7.78 56.67
N GLU A 307 4.98 7.26 57.78
CA GLU A 307 3.62 7.51 58.26
C GLU A 307 3.42 9.00 58.53
N ALA A 308 2.29 9.54 58.09
CA ALA A 308 1.88 10.91 58.36
C ALA A 308 1.07 10.97 59.67
N VAL A 309 1.46 11.91 60.55
CA VAL A 309 0.70 12.40 61.71
C VAL A 309 -0.05 13.67 61.31
#